data_AF-A0A8S0QJB8-F1
#
_entry.id   AF-A0A8S0QJB8-F1
#
_cell.length_a   1.000
_cell.length_b   1.000
_cell.length_c   1.000
_cell.angle_alpha   90.00
_cell.angle_beta   90.00
_cell.angle_gamma   90.00
#
_symmetry.space_group_name_H-M   'P 1'
#
loop_
_entity.id
_entity.type
_entity.pdbx_description
1 polymer ?
#
loop_
_entity_poly.entity_id
_entity_poly.type
_entity_poly.pdbx_seq_one_letter_code
_entity_poly.pdbx_strand_id
1 'polypeptide(L)'
;MRFPAPRILAFKEGSSQARYFVSRLLPAHKDPPYEQEARFPQLRTLTTEQRTKLKSNFIHFDDPSFCEWMRSLKILPPEPS
;
A
#
# COMPACT_ATOMS: atom_id res chain seq x y z
N MET A 1 -23.10 18.29 6.62
CA MET A 1 -22.60 18.56 5.26
C MET A 1 -21.17 19.07 5.38
N ARG A 2 -20.19 18.52 4.65
CA ARG A 2 -18.77 18.95 4.76
C ARG A 2 -18.58 20.29 4.02
N PHE A 3 -17.94 21.26 4.68
CA PHE A 3 -17.56 22.54 4.10
C PHE A 3 -16.03 22.73 4.21
N PRO A 4 -15.30 23.09 3.13
CA PRO A 4 -15.80 23.26 1.77
C PRO A 4 -16.28 21.94 1.13
N ALA A 5 -17.06 22.04 0.07
CA ALA A 5 -17.52 20.87 -0.68
C ALA A 5 -16.31 20.09 -1.23
N PRO A 6 -16.26 18.76 -1.05
CA PRO A 6 -15.13 17.96 -1.52
C PRO A 6 -15.17 17.80 -3.05
N ARG A 7 -13.99 17.66 -3.67
CA ARG A 7 -13.88 17.31 -5.08
C ARG A 7 -13.96 15.79 -5.24
N ILE A 8 -14.99 15.31 -5.95
CA ILE A 8 -15.17 13.89 -6.25
C ILE A 8 -14.33 13.53 -7.49
N LEU A 9 -13.56 12.44 -7.40
CA LEU A 9 -12.75 11.93 -8.51
C LEU A 9 -13.19 10.50 -8.83
N ALA A 10 -13.38 10.21 -10.11
CA ALA A 10 -13.65 8.87 -10.64
C ALA A 10 -12.55 8.53 -11.65
N PHE A 11 -11.89 7.38 -11.48
CA PHE A 11 -10.76 6.99 -12.31
C PHE A 11 -10.70 5.47 -12.45
N LYS A 12 -10.01 5.01 -13.50
CA LYS A 12 -9.66 3.60 -13.73
C LYS A 12 -8.21 3.36 -13.34
N GLU A 13 -7.88 2.16 -12.89
CA GLU A 13 -6.49 1.74 -12.68
C GLU A 13 -5.63 2.03 -13.94
N GLY A 14 -4.41 2.53 -13.73
CA GLY A 14 -3.50 2.93 -14.81
C GLY A 14 -3.82 4.26 -15.51
N SER A 15 -4.97 4.88 -15.24
CA SER A 15 -5.28 6.20 -15.81
C SER A 15 -4.46 7.32 -15.16
N SER A 16 -4.27 8.43 -15.88
CA SER A 16 -3.52 9.60 -15.38
C SER A 16 -4.06 10.14 -14.04
N GLN A 17 -5.38 10.12 -13.85
CA GLN A 17 -6.02 10.57 -12.60
C GLN A 17 -5.84 9.59 -11.42
N ALA A 18 -5.61 8.29 -11.67
CA ALA A 18 -5.37 7.31 -10.61
C ALA A 18 -4.11 7.63 -9.78
N ARG A 19 -3.16 8.41 -10.33
CA ARG A 19 -2.00 8.93 -9.58
C ARG A 19 -2.39 9.73 -8.34
N TYR A 20 -3.55 10.41 -8.37
CA TYR A 20 -4.07 11.07 -7.17
C TYR A 20 -4.33 10.07 -6.05
N PHE A 21 -4.90 8.90 -6.36
CA PHE A 21 -5.13 7.87 -5.36
C PHE A 21 -3.84 7.19 -4.93
N VAL A 22 -3.01 6.76 -5.89
CA VAL A 22 -1.76 6.04 -5.62
C VAL A 22 -0.80 6.85 -4.75
N SER A 23 -0.67 8.16 -4.97
CA SER A 23 0.19 9.05 -4.14
C SER A 23 -0.26 9.23 -2.69
N ARG A 24 -1.43 8.68 -2.30
CA ARG A 24 -1.97 8.74 -0.94
C ARG A 24 -1.96 7.38 -0.25
N LEU A 25 -1.46 6.34 -0.92
CA LEU A 25 -1.31 5.01 -0.37
C LEU A 25 0.07 4.85 0.27
N LEU A 26 0.14 4.04 1.33
CA LEU A 26 1.39 3.61 1.93
C LEU A 26 2.06 2.54 1.05
N PRO A 27 3.39 2.56 0.88
CA PRO A 27 4.09 1.57 0.06
C PRO A 27 4.32 0.25 0.81
N ALA A 28 3.24 -0.39 1.28
CA ALA A 28 3.29 -1.62 2.10
C ALA A 28 3.88 -2.84 1.37
N HIS A 29 3.95 -2.81 0.03
CA HIS A 29 4.61 -3.85 -0.76
C HIS A 29 6.14 -3.88 -0.59
N LYS A 30 6.73 -2.87 0.08
CA LYS A 30 8.15 -2.84 0.48
C LYS A 30 8.43 -3.67 1.73
N ASP A 31 7.43 -3.94 2.56
CA ASP A 31 7.62 -4.70 3.80
C ASP A 31 8.06 -6.14 3.53
N PRO A 32 8.75 -6.81 4.48
CA PRO A 32 9.05 -8.23 4.35
C PRO A 32 7.79 -9.09 4.16
N PRO A 33 7.87 -10.24 3.46
CA PRO A 33 6.72 -11.11 3.19
C PRO A 33 5.88 -11.47 4.41
N TYR A 34 6.50 -11.74 5.56
CA TYR A 34 5.79 -12.10 6.80
C TYR A 34 4.92 -10.94 7.32
N GLU A 35 5.40 -9.70 7.20
CA GLU A 35 4.65 -8.49 7.58
C GLU A 35 3.52 -8.18 6.61
N GLN A 36 3.79 -8.36 5.31
CA GLN A 36 2.75 -8.24 4.29
C GLN A 36 1.63 -9.24 4.54
N GLU A 37 1.96 -10.51 4.79
CA GLU A 37 0.98 -11.58 5.00
C GLU A 37 0.24 -11.46 6.34
N ALA A 38 0.86 -10.87 7.35
CA ALA A 38 0.20 -10.60 8.63
C ALA A 38 -0.86 -9.49 8.47
N ARG A 39 -0.57 -8.43 7.69
CA ARG A 39 -1.50 -7.31 7.45
C ARG A 39 -2.50 -7.57 6.32
N PHE A 40 -2.15 -8.41 5.36
CA PHE A 40 -2.96 -8.76 4.20
C PHE A 40 -3.05 -10.29 4.08
N PRO A 41 -3.87 -10.95 4.92
CA PRO A 41 -3.98 -12.41 4.95
C PRO A 41 -4.32 -13.04 3.59
N GLN A 42 -5.04 -12.32 2.73
CA GLN A 42 -5.37 -12.74 1.37
C GLN A 42 -4.14 -12.98 0.48
N LEU A 43 -2.98 -12.43 0.82
CA LEU A 43 -1.74 -12.72 0.08
C LEU A 43 -1.30 -14.18 0.22
N ARG A 44 -1.73 -14.86 1.29
CA ARG A 44 -1.43 -16.29 1.53
C ARG A 44 -2.16 -17.22 0.57
N THR A 45 -3.24 -16.77 -0.05
CA THR A 45 -4.02 -17.60 -0.99
C THR A 45 -3.50 -17.51 -2.43
N LEU A 46 -2.57 -16.60 -2.70
CA LEU A 46 -2.02 -16.40 -4.03
C LEU A 46 -0.92 -17.43 -4.33
N THR A 47 -0.88 -17.92 -5.57
CA THR A 47 0.27 -18.70 -6.05
C THR A 47 1.51 -17.81 -6.19
N THR A 48 2.68 -18.42 -6.29
CA THR A 48 3.95 -17.69 -6.51
C THR A 48 3.91 -16.82 -7.76
N GLU A 49 3.30 -17.32 -8.84
CA GLU A 49 3.16 -16.60 -10.11
C GLU A 49 2.22 -15.40 -9.96
N GLN A 50 1.07 -15.59 -9.29
CA GLN A 50 0.12 -14.52 -9.01
C GLN A 50 0.74 -13.43 -8.14
N ARG A 51 1.52 -13.82 -7.12
CA ARG A 51 2.22 -12.88 -6.24
C ARG A 51 3.30 -12.10 -6.98
N THR A 52 4.03 -12.75 -7.88
CA THR A 52 5.03 -12.09 -8.72
C THR A 52 4.38 -11.08 -9.66
N LYS A 53 3.27 -11.47 -10.32
CA LYS A 53 2.47 -10.58 -11.17
C LYS A 53 1.87 -9.40 -10.40
N LEU A 54 1.42 -9.63 -9.16
CA LEU A 54 0.92 -8.56 -8.29
C LEU A 54 2.04 -7.57 -7.97
N LYS A 55 3.22 -8.07 -7.59
CA LYS A 55 4.37 -7.23 -7.25
C LYS A 55 4.84 -6.36 -8.42
N SER A 56 4.78 -6.86 -9.66
CA SER A 56 5.18 -6.09 -10.84
C SER A 56 4.26 -4.90 -11.16
N ASN A 57 3.05 -4.85 -10.61
CA ASN A 57 2.13 -3.74 -10.83
C ASN A 57 2.43 -2.52 -9.93
N PHE A 58 3.22 -2.70 -8.87
CA PHE A 58 3.55 -1.61 -7.96
C PHE A 58 4.65 -0.72 -8.53
N ILE A 59 4.43 0.58 -8.41
CA ILE A 59 5.42 1.60 -8.75
C ILE A 59 6.41 1.68 -7.59
N HIS A 60 7.69 1.89 -7.91
CA HIS A 60 8.70 2.14 -6.91
C HIS A 60 8.48 3.51 -6.24
N PHE A 61 8.57 3.54 -4.91
CA PHE A 61 8.52 4.76 -4.11
C PHE A 61 9.74 4.83 -3.19
N ASP A 62 10.37 6.01 -3.14
CA ASP A 62 11.48 6.30 -2.23
C ASP A 62 11.00 6.40 -0.78
N ASP A 63 9.72 6.74 -0.57
CA ASP A 63 9.11 6.85 0.75
C ASP A 63 9.16 5.53 1.54
N PRO A 64 9.37 5.59 2.88
CA PRO A 64 9.36 4.40 3.71
C PRO A 64 7.96 3.77 3.76
N SER A 65 7.90 2.45 3.94
CA SER A 65 6.67 1.81 4.38
C SER A 65 6.27 2.29 5.79
N PHE A 66 5.05 1.97 6.21
CA PHE A 66 4.60 2.29 7.56
C PHE A 66 5.48 1.62 8.63
N CYS A 67 5.83 0.34 8.43
CA CYS A 67 6.70 -0.38 9.36
C CYS A 67 8.12 0.20 9.39
N GLU A 68 8.68 0.53 8.22
CA GLU A 68 10.01 1.19 8.13
C GLU A 68 10.01 2.53 8.85
N TRP A 69 8.98 3.36 8.64
CA TRP A 69 8.83 4.66 9.28
C TRP A 69 8.78 4.53 10.81
N MET A 70 7.98 3.61 11.37
CA MET A 70 7.94 3.43 12.84
C MET A 70 9.26 2.93 13.41
N ARG A 71 9.94 1.99 12.72
CA ARG A 71 11.26 1.53 13.15
C ARG A 71 12.29 2.66 13.15
N SER A 72 12.21 3.60 12.20
CA SER A 72 13.06 4.81 12.20
C SER A 72 12.87 5.68 13.46
N LEU A 73 11.66 5.66 14.03
CA LEU A 73 11.32 6.34 15.27
C LEU A 73 11.59 5.49 16.52
N LYS A 74 12.19 4.29 16.35
CA LYS A 74 12.41 3.29 17.41
C LYS A 74 11.10 2.80 18.05
N ILE A 75 10.01 2.82 17.30
CA ILE A 75 8.69 2.32 17.71
C ILE A 75 8.44 1.01 16.97
N LEU A 76 7.92 0.00 17.70
CA LEU A 76 7.51 -1.24 17.07
C LEU A 76 6.18 -1.04 16.32
N PRO A 77 6.06 -1.57 15.09
CA PRO A 77 4.79 -1.59 14.39
C PRO A 77 3.70 -2.25 15.23
N PRO A 78 2.45 -1.73 15.22
CA PRO A 78 1.36 -2.39 15.91
C PRO A 78 1.07 -3.72 15.24
N GLU A 79 0.68 -4.69 16.06
CA GLU A 79 0.21 -5.99 15.59
C GLU A 79 -0.96 -5.82 14.61
N PRO A 80 -1.04 -6.65 13.56
CA PRO A 80 -2.18 -6.64 12.65
C PRO A 80 -3.48 -6.99 13.40
N SER A 81 -4.58 -6.34 13.01
CA SER A 81 -5.93 -6.58 13.54
C SER A 81 -6.61 -7.79 12.92
#